data_AF-A0A353CA46-F1
#
_entry.id   AF-A0A353CA46-F1
#
_cell.length_a   1.000
_cell.length_b   1.000
_cell.length_c   1.000
_cell.angle_alpha   90.00
_cell.angle_beta   90.00
_cell.angle_gamma   90.00
#
_symmetry.space_group_name_H-M   'P 1'
#
loop_
_entity.id
_entity.type
_entity.pdbx_description
1 polymer ?
#
loop_
_entity_poly.entity_id
_entity_poly.type
_entity_poly.pdbx_seq_one_letter_code
_entity_poly.pdbx_strand_id
1 'polypeptide(L)'
;MSEDFQKAYQFDSLDRFTLKQRIVIRTVGYLGYLIVRLIGSTIRFEKTGWENFEAIKAAGKIPIYSFWHDRIIAGTYFFREHGIIVLSSSSFDSEYTARCIQRLGFGIVKGSSSRGGARALVRMIRMMKSGFEMAFT
;
A
#
# COMPACT_ATOMS: atom_id res chain seq x y z
N MET A 1 -1.20 -19.14 8.56
CA MET A 1 -0.97 -17.73 8.18
C MET A 1 -1.35 -16.87 9.38
N SER A 2 -0.44 -16.07 9.97
CA SER A 2 -0.77 -15.37 11.22
C SER A 2 -1.83 -14.28 10.98
N GLU A 3 -2.82 -14.18 11.87
CA GLU A 3 -3.87 -13.15 11.81
C GLU A 3 -3.30 -11.74 11.72
N ASP A 4 -2.11 -11.52 12.29
CA ASP A 4 -1.42 -10.23 12.31
C ASP A 4 -1.00 -9.73 10.92
N PHE A 5 -0.89 -10.62 9.94
CA PHE A 5 -0.56 -10.24 8.56
C PHE A 5 -1.79 -9.87 7.75
N GLN A 6 -2.93 -10.52 8.02
CA GLN A 6 -4.21 -10.16 7.39
C GLN A 6 -4.70 -8.77 7.82
N LYS A 7 -4.37 -8.33 9.04
CA LYS A 7 -4.63 -6.96 9.50
C LYS A 7 -4.07 -5.87 8.59
N ALA A 8 -2.99 -6.14 7.84
CA ALA A 8 -2.42 -5.13 6.93
C ALA A 8 -3.39 -4.75 5.80
N TYR A 9 -4.31 -5.64 5.41
CA TYR A 9 -5.28 -5.41 4.35
C TYR A 9 -6.63 -4.89 4.86
N GLN A 10 -6.76 -4.67 6.17
CA GLN A 10 -7.98 -4.17 6.80
C GLN A 10 -7.86 -2.69 7.13
N PHE A 11 -8.97 -1.95 7.09
CA PHE A 11 -8.96 -0.56 7.51
C PHE A 11 -8.76 -0.44 9.01
N ASP A 12 -7.84 0.42 9.43
CA ASP A 12 -7.65 0.73 10.85
C ASP A 12 -8.90 1.37 11.47
N SER A 13 -9.09 1.16 12.78
CA SER A 13 -10.14 1.87 13.52
C SER A 13 -9.92 3.39 13.44
N LEU A 14 -11.02 4.12 13.31
CA LEU A 14 -11.02 5.58 13.29
C LEU A 14 -11.34 6.20 14.64
N ASP A 15 -11.28 5.42 15.72
CA ASP A 15 -11.74 5.87 17.04
C ASP A 15 -10.96 7.08 17.57
N ARG A 16 -9.69 7.20 17.19
CA ARG A 16 -8.83 8.34 17.53
C ARG A 16 -9.18 9.66 16.83
N PHE A 17 -10.05 9.63 15.81
CA PHE A 17 -10.38 10.81 15.01
C PHE A 17 -11.74 11.41 15.41
N THR A 18 -11.88 12.72 15.24
CA THR A 18 -13.17 13.42 15.44
C THR A 18 -14.22 12.95 14.43
N LEU A 19 -15.51 13.18 14.69
CA LEU A 19 -16.57 12.82 13.74
C LEU A 19 -16.37 13.44 12.35
N LYS A 20 -15.96 14.72 12.31
CA LYS A 20 -15.64 15.41 11.06
C LYS A 20 -14.50 14.72 10.31
N GLN A 21 -13.41 14.39 11.01
CA GLN A 21 -12.28 13.67 10.42
C GLN A 21 -12.67 12.27 9.94
N ARG A 22 -13.50 11.55 10.69
CA ARG A 22 -14.04 10.24 10.33
C ARG A 22 -14.85 10.25 9.02
N ILE A 23 -15.63 11.32 8.81
CA ILE A 23 -16.38 11.52 7.56
C ILE A 23 -15.41 11.83 6.43
N VAL A 24 -14.50 12.80 6.62
CA VAL A 24 -13.49 13.18 5.61
C VAL A 24 -12.66 11.95 5.19
N ILE A 25 -12.19 11.15 6.14
CA ILE A 25 -11.39 9.97 5.87
C ILE A 25 -12.12 8.96 4.96
N ARG A 26 -13.39 8.69 5.26
CA ARG A 26 -14.20 7.75 4.47
C ARG A 26 -14.48 8.29 3.09
N THR A 27 -14.91 9.55 2.99
CA THR A 27 -15.27 10.19 1.73
C THR A 27 -14.05 10.35 0.83
N VAL A 28 -12.96 10.94 1.32
CA VAL A 28 -11.73 11.14 0.54
C VAL A 28 -11.09 9.82 0.17
N GLY A 29 -11.05 8.84 1.08
CA GLY A 29 -10.51 7.51 0.77
C GLY A 29 -11.30 6.80 -0.34
N TYR A 30 -12.64 6.92 -0.34
CA TYR A 30 -13.49 6.33 -1.38
C TYR A 30 -13.43 7.09 -2.71
N LEU A 31 -13.51 8.42 -2.68
CA LEU A 31 -13.41 9.24 -3.90
C LEU A 31 -12.02 9.11 -4.54
N GLY A 32 -10.95 9.10 -3.73
CA GLY A 32 -9.59 8.86 -4.20
C GLY A 32 -9.47 7.53 -4.93
N TYR A 33 -10.06 6.47 -4.38
CA TYR A 33 -10.12 5.15 -5.03
C TYR A 33 -10.80 5.21 -6.41
N LEU A 34 -11.96 5.86 -6.50
CA LEU A 34 -12.68 6.02 -7.76
C LEU A 34 -11.87 6.83 -8.78
N ILE A 35 -11.24 7.92 -8.34
CA ILE A 35 -10.40 8.77 -9.19
C ILE A 35 -9.20 7.98 -9.72
N VAL A 36 -8.49 7.24 -8.88
CA VAL A 36 -7.35 6.41 -9.31
C VAL A 36 -7.81 5.35 -10.31
N ARG A 37 -8.96 4.71 -10.10
CA ARG A 37 -9.50 3.75 -11.08
C ARG A 37 -9.89 4.40 -12.40
N LEU A 38 -10.52 5.56 -12.36
CA LEU A 38 -10.94 6.29 -13.55
C LEU A 38 -9.73 6.72 -14.37
N ILE A 39 -8.78 7.43 -13.75
CA ILE A 39 -7.55 7.88 -14.42
C ILE A 39 -6.74 6.67 -14.88
N GLY A 40 -6.53 5.69 -14.01
CA GLY A 40 -5.77 4.50 -14.35
C GLY A 40 -6.34 3.71 -15.53
N SER A 41 -7.67 3.69 -15.68
CA SER A 41 -8.32 3.03 -16.82
C SER A 41 -8.06 3.68 -18.17
N THR A 42 -7.62 4.95 -18.18
CA THR A 42 -7.25 5.66 -19.41
C THR A 42 -5.76 5.56 -19.73
N ILE A 43 -4.94 5.01 -18.82
CA ILE A 43 -3.50 4.83 -19.01
C ILE A 43 -3.23 3.52 -19.76
N ARG A 44 -2.37 3.60 -20.79
CA ARG A 44 -1.79 2.42 -21.45
C ARG A 44 -0.40 2.18 -20.87
N PHE A 45 -0.13 0.93 -20.49
CA PHE A 45 1.13 0.55 -19.86
C PHE A 45 1.98 -0.25 -20.83
N GLU A 46 3.24 0.15 -20.96
CA GLU A 46 4.30 -0.63 -21.59
C GLU A 46 5.28 -1.08 -20.51
N LYS A 47 5.78 -2.32 -20.62
CA LYS A 47 6.68 -2.90 -19.62
C LYS A 47 8.02 -3.17 -20.27
N THR A 48 9.05 -2.49 -19.81
CA THR A 48 10.44 -2.73 -20.20
C THR A 48 11.16 -3.45 -19.07
N GLY A 49 11.91 -4.51 -19.38
CA GLY A 49 12.66 -5.26 -18.38
C GLY A 49 11.81 -6.19 -17.48
N TRP A 50 10.59 -6.53 -17.91
CA TRP A 50 9.64 -7.34 -17.13
C TRP A 50 10.14 -8.77 -16.87
N GLU A 51 10.99 -9.28 -17.73
CA GLU A 51 11.67 -10.57 -17.59
C GLU A 51 12.48 -10.67 -16.29
N ASN A 52 13.03 -9.55 -15.78
CA ASN A 52 13.75 -9.53 -14.51
C ASN A 52 12.82 -9.80 -13.33
N PHE A 53 11.61 -9.24 -13.39
CA PHE A 53 10.57 -9.47 -12.39
C PHE A 53 10.09 -10.92 -12.40
N GLU A 54 9.85 -11.46 -13.60
CA GLU A 54 9.46 -12.87 -13.77
C GLU A 54 10.56 -13.82 -13.29
N ALA A 55 11.83 -13.52 -13.58
CA ALA A 55 12.97 -14.31 -13.10
C ALA A 55 13.07 -14.32 -11.56
N ILE A 56 12.83 -13.19 -10.89
CA ILE A 56 12.78 -13.12 -9.42
C ILE A 56 11.69 -14.05 -8.88
N LYS A 57 10.47 -13.99 -9.44
CA LYS A 57 9.37 -14.86 -9.01
C LYS A 57 9.63 -16.33 -9.29
N ALA A 58 10.14 -16.66 -10.48
CA ALA A 58 10.47 -18.01 -10.88
C ALA A 58 11.54 -18.64 -9.97
N ALA A 59 12.47 -17.84 -9.46
CA ALA A 59 13.46 -18.25 -8.47
C ALA A 59 12.90 -18.39 -7.04
N GLY A 60 11.59 -18.22 -6.83
CA GLY A 60 10.96 -18.27 -5.51
C GLY A 60 11.35 -17.10 -4.60
N LYS A 61 11.90 -16.01 -5.15
CA LYS A 61 12.30 -14.82 -4.41
C LYS A 61 11.15 -13.80 -4.38
N ILE A 62 11.16 -12.97 -3.35
CA ILE A 62 10.13 -11.95 -3.13
C ILE A 62 10.70 -10.59 -3.55
N PRO A 63 10.13 -9.93 -4.57
CA PRO A 63 10.59 -8.61 -4.99
C PRO A 63 10.24 -7.53 -3.94
N ILE A 64 11.05 -6.49 -3.91
CA ILE A 64 10.71 -5.21 -3.26
C ILE A 64 10.45 -4.21 -4.38
N TYR A 65 9.25 -3.65 -4.41
CA TYR A 65 8.89 -2.66 -5.42
C TYR A 65 9.28 -1.26 -4.97
N SER A 66 9.73 -0.45 -5.91
CA SER A 66 10.03 0.96 -5.68
C SER A 66 9.60 1.80 -6.87
N PHE A 67 8.98 2.95 -6.63
CA PHE A 67 8.63 3.89 -7.68
C PHE A 67 8.60 5.32 -7.17
N TRP A 68 8.80 6.28 -8.07
CA TRP A 68 8.82 7.69 -7.73
C TRP A 68 7.44 8.24 -7.36
N HIS A 69 7.40 9.21 -6.46
CA HIS A 69 6.15 9.83 -5.98
C HIS A 69 5.31 10.47 -7.10
N ASP A 70 5.93 10.98 -8.17
CA ASP A 70 5.22 11.53 -9.34
C ASP A 70 4.42 10.44 -10.12
N ARG A 71 4.68 9.16 -9.85
CA ARG A 71 3.98 8.02 -10.46
C ARG A 71 2.99 7.33 -9.55
N ILE A 72 2.63 7.88 -8.38
CA ILE A 72 1.71 7.23 -7.43
C ILE A 72 0.40 6.79 -8.08
N ILE A 73 -0.28 7.63 -8.87
CA ILE A 73 -1.57 7.25 -9.47
C ILE A 73 -1.39 6.09 -10.45
N ALA A 74 -0.42 6.19 -11.36
CA ALA A 74 -0.16 5.17 -12.37
C ALA A 74 0.34 3.86 -11.74
N GLY A 75 1.29 3.95 -10.79
CA GLY A 75 1.89 2.81 -10.11
C GLY A 75 0.90 2.07 -9.21
N THR A 76 0.11 2.79 -8.41
CA THR A 76 -0.94 2.16 -7.58
C THR A 76 -2.01 1.49 -8.43
N TYR A 77 -2.39 2.09 -9.57
CA TYR A 77 -3.31 1.44 -10.48
C TYR A 77 -2.69 0.22 -11.16
N PHE A 78 -1.45 0.31 -11.65
CA PHE A 78 -0.77 -0.78 -12.34
C PHE A 78 -0.59 -2.00 -11.44
N PHE A 79 -0.17 -1.79 -10.19
CA PHE A 79 0.06 -2.85 -9.20
C PHE A 79 -1.14 -3.15 -8.30
N ARG A 80 -2.35 -2.67 -8.66
CA ARG A 80 -3.57 -2.99 -7.90
C ARG A 80 -3.79 -4.51 -7.82
N GLU A 81 -4.37 -4.96 -6.72
CA GLU A 81 -4.70 -6.36 -6.43
C GLU A 81 -3.49 -7.33 -6.41
N HIS A 82 -2.27 -6.81 -6.30
CA HIS A 82 -1.06 -7.64 -6.17
C HIS A 82 -0.74 -8.02 -4.71
N GLY A 83 -1.51 -7.52 -3.73
CA GLY A 83 -1.26 -7.80 -2.31
C GLY A 83 0.00 -7.16 -1.75
N ILE A 84 0.55 -6.14 -2.41
CA ILE A 84 1.79 -5.46 -2.00
C ILE A 84 1.56 -4.66 -0.72
N ILE A 85 2.49 -4.74 0.21
CA ILE A 85 2.42 -4.03 1.51
C ILE A 85 3.34 -2.81 1.50
N VAL A 86 2.78 -1.65 1.84
CA VAL A 86 3.54 -0.39 1.93
C VAL A 86 3.63 0.13 3.37
N LEU A 87 4.71 0.87 3.62
CA LEU A 87 4.85 1.65 4.85
C LEU A 87 4.04 2.95 4.72
N SER A 88 3.21 3.25 5.72
CA SER A 88 2.46 4.51 5.78
C SER A 88 2.55 5.14 7.16
N SER A 89 2.46 6.47 7.24
CA SER A 89 2.49 7.14 8.53
C SER A 89 1.18 6.96 9.31
N SER A 90 1.17 7.39 10.57
CA SER A 90 -0.01 7.33 11.45
C SER A 90 -0.76 8.68 11.54
N SER A 91 -0.51 9.59 10.61
CA SER A 91 -1.16 10.90 10.56
C SER A 91 -2.62 10.84 10.09
N PHE A 92 -3.29 11.98 10.14
CA PHE A 92 -4.68 12.11 9.65
C PHE A 92 -4.77 11.95 8.12
N ASP A 93 -3.84 12.57 7.40
CA ASP A 93 -3.79 12.58 5.94
C ASP A 93 -3.39 11.23 5.35
N SER A 94 -2.46 10.53 5.99
CA SER A 94 -2.08 9.16 5.60
C SER A 94 -3.21 8.14 5.79
N GLU A 95 -4.24 8.45 6.58
CA GLU A 95 -5.35 7.51 6.81
C GLU A 95 -6.30 7.45 5.62
N TYR A 96 -6.63 8.58 4.99
CA TYR A 96 -7.45 8.53 3.79
C TYR A 96 -6.70 7.98 2.58
N THR A 97 -5.38 8.22 2.46
CA THR A 97 -4.57 7.60 1.39
C THR A 97 -4.44 6.09 1.62
N ALA A 98 -4.22 5.64 2.85
CA ALA A 98 -4.21 4.22 3.21
C ALA A 98 -5.54 3.55 2.80
N ARG A 99 -6.68 4.14 3.16
CA ARG A 99 -8.00 3.61 2.77
C ARG A 99 -8.24 3.62 1.27
N CYS A 100 -7.70 4.59 0.55
CA CYS A 100 -7.74 4.62 -0.92
C CYS A 100 -7.01 3.41 -1.50
N ILE A 101 -5.74 3.21 -1.15
CA ILE A 101 -4.92 2.15 -1.74
C ILE A 101 -5.26 0.74 -1.21
N GLN A 102 -5.78 0.62 0.01
CA GLN A 102 -6.30 -0.66 0.51
C GLN A 102 -7.51 -1.15 -0.29
N ARG A 103 -8.32 -0.25 -0.87
CA ARG A 103 -9.39 -0.61 -1.82
C ARG A 103 -8.86 -1.07 -3.18
N LEU A 104 -7.60 -0.78 -3.48
CA LEU A 104 -6.86 -1.27 -4.65
C LEU A 104 -6.05 -2.54 -4.32
N GLY A 105 -6.29 -3.18 -3.17
CA GLY A 105 -5.63 -4.44 -2.79
C GLY A 105 -4.25 -4.30 -2.16
N PHE A 106 -3.81 -3.10 -1.77
CA PHE A 106 -2.56 -2.90 -1.04
C PHE A 106 -2.74 -3.19 0.45
N GLY A 107 -1.69 -3.71 1.09
CA GLY A 107 -1.58 -3.80 2.54
C GLY A 107 -0.83 -2.59 3.12
N ILE A 108 -1.07 -2.28 4.39
CA ILE A 108 -0.48 -1.15 5.08
C ILE A 108 0.18 -1.61 6.37
N VAL A 109 1.42 -1.17 6.56
CA VAL A 109 2.07 -1.16 7.87
C VAL A 109 2.22 0.28 8.32
N LYS A 110 1.67 0.62 9.49
CA LYS A 110 1.77 1.95 10.06
C LYS A 110 3.10 2.16 10.81
N GLY A 111 3.79 3.26 10.55
CA GLY A 111 5.02 3.67 11.26
C GLY A 111 5.17 5.19 11.35
N SER A 112 5.54 5.74 12.50
CA SER A 112 5.84 7.17 12.67
C SER A 112 7.34 7.46 12.53
N SER A 113 7.72 8.67 12.16
CA SER A 113 9.12 9.10 11.91
C SER A 113 10.09 8.97 13.11
N SER A 114 9.61 8.51 14.27
CA SER A 114 10.40 8.24 15.47
C SER A 114 10.59 6.74 15.70
N ARG A 115 10.45 6.25 16.93
CA ARG A 115 10.57 4.82 17.31
C ARG A 115 9.53 3.93 16.59
N GLY A 116 8.47 4.51 16.04
CA GLY A 116 7.44 3.80 15.29
C GLY A 116 7.92 3.25 13.95
N GLY A 117 8.80 3.98 13.26
CA GLY A 117 9.29 3.63 11.93
C GLY A 117 10.21 2.42 11.94
N ALA A 118 11.16 2.37 12.87
CA ALA A 118 12.04 1.20 13.03
C ALA A 118 11.24 -0.07 13.35
N ARG A 119 10.23 0.01 14.23
CA ARG A 119 9.34 -1.12 14.52
C ARG A 119 8.52 -1.55 13.31
N ALA A 120 8.02 -0.58 12.54
CA ALA A 120 7.28 -0.84 11.33
C ALA A 120 8.15 -1.54 10.26
N LEU A 121 9.39 -1.11 10.09
CA LEU A 121 10.35 -1.76 9.20
C LEU A 121 10.65 -3.20 9.64
N VAL A 122 10.90 -3.43 10.94
CA VAL A 122 11.08 -4.78 11.49
C VAL A 122 9.86 -5.65 11.22
N ARG A 123 8.64 -5.10 11.34
CA ARG A 123 7.40 -5.81 11.00
C ARG A 123 7.35 -6.15 9.51
N MET A 124 7.65 -5.21 8.62
CA MET A 124 7.71 -5.47 7.17
C MET A 124 8.73 -6.57 6.83
N ILE A 125 9.92 -6.57 7.45
CA ILE A 125 10.93 -7.63 7.27
C ILE A 125 10.37 -9.00 7.68
N ARG A 126 9.65 -9.10 8.81
CA ARG A 126 9.02 -10.35 9.25
C ARG A 126 7.93 -10.83 8.29
N MET A 127 7.14 -9.90 7.77
CA MET A 127 6.10 -10.19 6.77
C MET A 127 6.74 -10.65 5.45
N MET A 128 7.82 -10.00 5.01
CA MET A 128 8.52 -10.39 3.79
C MET A 128 9.11 -11.80 3.91
N LYS A 129 9.72 -12.13 5.05
CA LYS A 129 10.16 -13.51 5.34
C LYS A 129 9.03 -14.55 5.33
N SER A 130 7.78 -14.11 5.44
CA SER A 130 6.59 -14.95 5.43
C SER A 130 5.88 -15.00 4.07
N GLY A 131 6.48 -14.45 3.00
CA GLY A 131 5.92 -14.53 1.64
C GLY A 131 5.28 -13.24 1.12
N PHE A 132 5.22 -12.16 1.92
CA PHE A 132 4.52 -10.95 1.52
C PHE A 132 5.42 -9.99 0.74
N GLU A 133 4.94 -9.52 -0.40
CA GLU A 133 5.60 -8.52 -1.22
C GLU A 133 5.53 -7.12 -0.56
N MET A 134 6.57 -6.32 -0.71
CA MET A 134 6.74 -5.02 -0.04
C MET A 134 7.01 -3.91 -1.05
N ALA A 135 6.57 -2.69 -0.78
CA ALA A 135 6.92 -1.54 -1.60
C ALA A 135 7.24 -0.26 -0.82
N PHE A 136 8.08 0.57 -1.45
CA PHE A 136 8.47 1.91 -0.99
C PHE A 136 8.34 2.91 -2.14
N THR A 137 8.20 4.18 -1.80
CA THR A 137 8.11 5.30 -2.76
C THR A 137 9.10 6.39 -2.42
#